data_AF-R7BUJ3-F1
#
_entry.id   AF-R7BUJ3-F1
#
_cell.length_a   1.000
_cell.length_b   1.000
_cell.length_c   1.000
_cell.angle_alpha   90.00
_cell.angle_beta   90.00
_cell.angle_gamma   90.00
#
_symmetry.space_group_name_H-M   'P 1'
#
loop_
_entity.id
_entity.type
_entity.pdbx_description
1 polymer ?
#
loop_
_entity_poly.entity_id
_entity_poly.type
_entity_poly.pdbx_seq_one_letter_code
_entity_poly.pdbx_strand_id
1 'polypeptide(L)'
;MAVKADAGYSHFFGDTEGVTRLQLGKNGGWAEIEGSELKGLFNVGLGVTAQEARSATVGINYGASLGSDQKTHGINATLRIAF
;
A
#
# COMPACT_ATOMS: atom_id res chain seq x y z
N MET A 1 17.33 -20.01 6.13
CA MET A 1 16.55 -18.80 6.46
C MET A 1 17.17 -17.62 5.77
N ALA A 2 16.36 -16.71 5.23
CA ALA A 2 16.80 -15.49 4.56
C ALA A 2 16.05 -14.29 5.14
N VAL A 3 16.79 -13.22 5.44
CA VAL A 3 16.22 -11.93 5.81
C VAL A 3 16.09 -11.09 4.54
N LYS A 4 14.97 -10.42 4.38
CA LYS A 4 14.70 -9.49 3.28
C LYS A 4 14.39 -8.14 3.86
N ALA A 5 15.02 -7.13 3.31
CA ALA A 5 14.71 -5.74 3.56
C ALA A 5 14.53 -5.07 2.20
N ASP A 6 13.44 -4.34 2.04
CA ASP A 6 13.14 -3.60 0.83
C ASP A 6 12.65 -2.20 1.19
N ALA A 7 13.04 -1.24 0.37
CA ALA A 7 12.53 0.10 0.41
C ALA A 7 12.26 0.54 -1.02
N GLY A 8 11.14 1.20 -1.24
CA GLY A 8 10.69 1.62 -2.55
C GLY A 8 9.98 2.95 -2.48
N TYR A 9 10.21 3.81 -3.46
CA TYR A 9 9.46 5.04 -3.61
C TYR A 9 8.65 4.96 -4.90
N SER A 10 7.35 5.19 -4.79
CA SER A 10 6.42 5.23 -5.90
C SER A 10 5.97 6.67 -6.09
N HIS A 11 6.27 7.24 -7.25
CA HIS A 11 5.74 8.54 -7.67
C HIS A 11 4.55 8.30 -8.59
N PHE A 12 3.40 8.87 -8.24
CA PHE A 12 2.20 8.78 -9.07
C PHE A 12 2.19 9.96 -10.04
N PHE A 13 2.18 9.68 -11.33
CA PHE A 13 2.06 10.68 -12.39
C PHE A 13 0.59 10.70 -12.88
N GLY A 14 -0.08 11.85 -12.83
CA GLY A 14 -1.47 12.04 -13.29
C GLY A 14 -2.24 13.14 -12.53
N ASP A 15 -3.55 13.24 -12.76
CA ASP A 15 -4.49 13.97 -11.87
C ASP A 15 -4.61 13.19 -10.56
N THR A 16 -3.86 13.61 -9.55
CA THR A 16 -3.77 12.94 -8.25
C THR A 16 -4.66 13.54 -7.17
N GLU A 17 -5.50 14.50 -7.57
CA GLU A 17 -6.58 15.10 -6.79
C GLU A 17 -7.91 14.54 -7.29
N GLY A 18 -8.54 13.72 -6.45
CA GLY A 18 -9.88 13.21 -6.71
C GLY A 18 -10.91 14.29 -6.39
N VAL A 19 -11.28 15.12 -7.37
CA VAL A 19 -12.35 16.10 -7.20
C VAL A 19 -13.70 15.39 -7.24
N THR A 20 -14.33 15.20 -6.07
CA THR A 20 -15.67 14.61 -5.96
C THR A 20 -16.71 15.70 -5.79
N ARG A 21 -17.54 15.91 -6.82
CA ARG A 21 -18.65 16.87 -6.74
C ARG A 21 -19.93 16.16 -6.29
N LEU A 22 -20.39 16.49 -5.08
CA LEU A 22 -21.66 16.02 -4.55
C LEU A 22 -22.72 17.10 -4.77
N GLN A 23 -23.79 16.76 -5.50
CA GLN A 23 -24.94 17.63 -5.62
C GLN A 23 -25.84 17.44 -4.40
N LEU A 24 -25.93 18.46 -3.54
CA LEU A 24 -26.73 18.40 -2.31
C LEU A 24 -28.23 18.55 -2.63
N GLY A 25 -28.87 17.47 -3.09
CA GLY A 25 -30.31 17.41 -3.31
C GLY A 25 -30.80 17.98 -4.64
N LYS A 26 -32.08 17.77 -4.93
CA LYS A 26 -32.74 18.20 -6.18
C LYS A 26 -32.88 19.73 -6.17
N ASN A 27 -31.96 20.42 -6.86
CA ASN A 27 -31.77 21.89 -6.96
C ASN A 27 -30.83 22.55 -5.92
N GLY A 28 -30.03 21.79 -5.16
CA GLY A 28 -29.01 22.37 -4.28
C GLY A 28 -27.66 22.58 -4.97
N GLY A 29 -26.84 23.46 -4.36
CA GLY A 29 -25.49 23.78 -4.82
C GLY A 29 -24.58 22.55 -4.89
N TRP A 30 -23.60 22.61 -5.78
CA TRP A 30 -22.56 21.59 -5.90
C TRP A 30 -21.54 21.80 -4.78
N ALA A 31 -21.35 20.79 -3.94
CA ALA A 31 -20.24 20.75 -3.00
C ALA A 31 -19.07 20.02 -3.69
N GLU A 32 -17.98 20.74 -3.92
CA GLU A 32 -16.74 20.17 -4.44
C GLU A 32 -15.88 19.72 -3.25
N ILE A 33 -15.65 18.41 -3.14
CA ILE A 33 -14.73 17.83 -2.18
C ILE A 33 -13.46 17.49 -2.94
N GLU A 34 -12.43 18.29 -2.71
CA GLU A 34 -11.09 18.09 -3.24
C GLU A 34 -10.41 17.00 -2.39
N GLY A 35 -10.24 15.81 -2.94
CA GLY A 35 -9.54 14.71 -2.28
C GLY A 35 -8.04 14.96 -2.25
N SER A 36 -7.42 14.73 -1.09
CA SER A 36 -6.00 14.98 -0.85
C SER A 36 -5.06 14.44 -1.92
N GLU A 37 -4.11 15.27 -2.34
CA GLU A 37 -3.16 15.01 -3.43
C GLU A 37 -2.22 13.83 -3.10
N LEU A 38 -2.33 12.74 -3.87
CA LEU A 38 -1.53 11.52 -3.68
C LEU A 38 -0.11 11.65 -4.30
N LYS A 39 0.68 12.65 -3.88
CA LYS A 39 1.99 13.01 -4.49
C LYS A 39 3.05 11.90 -4.52
N GLY A 40 3.03 10.98 -3.57
CA GLY A 40 4.01 9.90 -3.53
C GLY A 40 3.82 8.97 -2.35
N LEU A 41 4.18 7.70 -2.56
CA LEU A 41 4.20 6.67 -1.53
C LEU A 41 5.64 6.21 -1.32
N PHE A 42 6.12 6.31 -0.09
CA PHE A 42 7.34 5.66 0.34
C PHE A 42 6.98 4.35 1.03
N ASN A 43 7.57 3.25 0.61
CA ASN A 43 7.30 1.90 1.12
C ASN A 43 8.58 1.36 1.75
N VAL A 44 8.45 0.75 2.92
CA VAL A 44 9.52 0.01 3.58
C VAL A 44 9.00 -1.34 4.04
N GLY A 45 9.79 -2.37 3.83
CA GLY A 45 9.46 -3.75 4.15
C GLY A 45 10.64 -4.45 4.82
N LEU A 46 10.36 -5.22 5.86
CA LEU A 46 11.28 -6.13 6.52
C LEU A 46 10.61 -7.48 6.64
N GLY A 47 11.30 -8.55 6.28
CA GLY A 47 10.74 -9.88 6.29
C GLY A 47 11.76 -10.97 6.49
N VAL A 48 11.28 -12.11 6.96
CA VAL A 48 12.06 -13.33 7.10
C VAL A 48 11.38 -14.45 6.35
N THR A 49 12.16 -15.24 5.61
CA THR A 49 11.68 -16.42 4.91
C THR A 49 12.49 -17.64 5.31
N ALA A 50 11.80 -18.70 5.68
CA ALA A 50 12.35 -20.01 5.98
C ALA A 50 11.88 -21.00 4.91
N GLN A 51 12.82 -21.73 4.32
CA GLN A 51 12.51 -22.88 3.49
C GLN A 51 12.68 -24.11 4.38
N GLU A 52 11.56 -24.74 4.76
CA GLU A 52 11.53 -25.93 5.62
C GLU A 52 11.74 -27.21 4.80
N ALA A 53 11.39 -27.21 3.51
CA ALA A 53 11.62 -28.32 2.59
C ALA A 53 11.87 -27.82 1.17
N ARG A 54 12.43 -28.66 0.27
CA ARG A 54 12.64 -28.32 -1.16
C ARG A 54 11.36 -27.80 -1.84
N SER A 55 10.22 -28.12 -1.24
CA SER A 55 8.87 -27.84 -1.72
C SER A 55 8.07 -26.88 -0.82
N ALA A 56 8.57 -26.44 0.34
CA ALA A 56 7.80 -25.63 1.29
C ALA A 56 8.59 -24.40 1.78
N THR A 57 8.01 -23.21 1.61
CA THR A 57 8.57 -21.94 2.06
C THR A 57 7.56 -21.18 2.91
N VAL A 58 7.95 -20.82 4.12
CA VAL A 58 7.20 -19.98 5.06
C VAL A 58 7.87 -18.62 5.12
N GLY A 59 7.09 -17.55 5.11
CA GLY A 59 7.60 -16.19 5.24
C GLY A 59 6.69 -15.33 6.09
N ILE A 60 7.29 -14.41 6.85
CA ILE A 60 6.58 -13.35 7.56
C ILE A 60 7.24 -12.03 7.15
N ASN A 61 6.43 -11.06 6.75
CA ASN A 61 6.87 -9.75 6.31
C ASN A 61 6.08 -8.68 7.04
N TYR A 62 6.76 -7.65 7.52
CA TYR A 62 6.18 -6.42 8.02
C TYR A 62 6.50 -5.28 7.07
N GLY A 63 5.47 -4.59 6.59
CA GLY A 63 5.62 -3.47 5.68
C GLY A 63 4.89 -2.24 6.19
N ALA A 64 5.44 -1.08 5.90
CA ALA A 64 4.80 0.21 6.11
C ALA A 64 4.90 1.06 4.85
N SER A 65 3.80 1.75 4.54
CA SER A 65 3.68 2.72 3.46
C SER A 65 3.38 4.08 4.08
N LEU A 66 4.20 5.05 3.73
CA LEU A 66 4.21 6.44 4.17
C LEU A 66 3.96 7.32 2.94
N GLY A 67 2.74 7.79 2.77
CA GLY A 67 2.35 8.78 1.75
C GLY A 67 1.94 10.12 2.36
N SER A 68 1.67 11.12 1.50
CA SER A 68 1.31 12.49 1.91
C SER A 68 0.17 12.56 2.92
N ASP A 69 -0.79 11.62 2.84
CA ASP A 69 -1.96 11.59 3.73
C ASP A 69 -2.34 10.18 4.22
N GLN A 70 -1.52 9.17 3.89
CA GLN A 70 -1.80 7.77 4.23
C GLN A 70 -0.60 7.12 4.92
N LYS A 71 -0.81 6.71 6.17
CA LYS A 71 0.11 5.85 6.93
C LYS A 71 -0.52 4.48 7.09
N THR A 72 -0.04 3.53 6.30
CA THR A 72 -0.52 2.15 6.36
C THR A 72 0.62 1.25 6.81
N HIS A 73 0.36 0.35 7.75
CA HIS A 73 1.32 -0.64 8.20
C HIS A 73 0.61 -1.98 8.32
N GLY A 74 1.27 -3.05 7.90
CA GLY A 74 0.68 -4.36 7.80
C GLY A 74 1.69 -5.47 8.04
N ILE A 75 1.23 -6.53 8.69
CA ILE A 75 1.96 -7.79 8.81
C ILE A 75 1.33 -8.77 7.82
N ASN A 76 2.15 -9.43 7.03
CA ASN A 76 1.75 -10.45 6.07
C ASN A 76 2.50 -11.75 6.37
N ALA A 77 1.77 -12.86 6.41
CA ALA A 77 2.34 -14.20 6.45
C ALA A 77 2.13 -14.88 5.09
N THR A 78 3.11 -15.64 4.63
CA THR A 78 3.10 -16.34 3.35
C THR A 78 3.50 -17.79 3.56
N LEU A 79 2.65 -18.72 3.16
CA LEU A 79 2.97 -20.13 3.03
C LEU A 79 2.94 -20.49 1.55
N ARG A 80 4.06 -20.95 1.00
CA ARG A 80 4.19 -21.41 -0.38
C ARG A 80 4.56 -22.88 -0.40
N ILE A 81 3.74 -23.68 -1.07
CA ILE A 81 3.99 -25.09 -1.34
C ILE A 81 4.18 -25.23 -2.85
N ALA A 82 5.33 -25.72 -3.29
CA ALA A 82 5.62 -26.04 -4.67
C ALA A 82 5.36 -27.54 -4.89
N PHE A 83 4.60 -27.89 -5.92
CA PHE A 83 4.26 -29.26 -6.31
C PHE A 83 4.78 -29.56 -7.72
#